data_AF-A0A9E0KGJ8-F1
#
_entry.id   AF-A0A9E0KGJ8-F1
#
_cell.length_a   1.000
_cell.length_b   1.000
_cell.length_c   1.000
_cell.angle_alpha   90.00
_cell.angle_beta   90.00
_cell.angle_gamma   90.00
#
_symmetry.space_group_name_H-M   'P 1'
#
loop_
_entity.id
_entity.type
_entity.pdbx_description
1 polymer ?
#
loop_
_entity_poly.entity_id
_entity_poly.type
_entity_poly.pdbx_seq_one_letter_code
_entity_poly.pdbx_strand_id
1 'polypeptide(L)'
;AVGQEPACVKTCPTGAIRFGSKEDMKVFADTRIADLKSRGYENAGLYDPAGVGGTHVMYVLHHADKPELYSNLQKDPAISPAVGLWKGLLKPLATVGIAAAGLFGFFHYIGVGPNKAEDDEEDKPAGKNDDGENKA
;
A
#
# COMPACT_ATOMS: atom_id res chain seq x y z
N ALA A 1 -0.82 -17.56 -21.30
CA ALA A 1 -1.05 -18.95 -20.84
C ALA A 1 -1.77 -19.73 -21.93
N VAL A 2 -1.55 -21.04 -22.06
CA VAL A 2 -2.07 -21.87 -23.18
C VAL A 2 -3.42 -22.54 -22.87
N GLY A 3 -4.31 -21.87 -22.14
CA GLY A 3 -5.67 -22.36 -21.84
C GLY A 3 -5.76 -23.61 -20.94
N GLN A 4 -4.66 -24.07 -20.34
CA GLN A 4 -4.66 -25.20 -19.41
C GLN A 4 -4.98 -24.77 -17.97
N GLU A 5 -5.57 -25.69 -17.21
CA GLU A 5 -5.82 -25.53 -15.77
C GLU A 5 -4.52 -25.60 -14.93
N PRO A 6 -4.50 -25.06 -13.71
CA PRO A 6 -3.35 -25.16 -12.79
C PRO A 6 -2.96 -26.61 -12.46
N ALA A 7 -1.66 -26.87 -12.31
CA ALA A 7 -1.14 -28.21 -12.00
C ALA A 7 -1.76 -28.83 -10.74
N CYS A 8 -1.99 -28.04 -9.68
CA CYS A 8 -2.62 -28.49 -8.44
C CYS A 8 -4.08 -28.94 -8.62
N VAL A 9 -4.79 -28.38 -9.61
CA VAL A 9 -6.16 -28.79 -9.99
C VAL A 9 -6.07 -30.13 -10.72
N LYS A 10 -5.27 -30.16 -11.79
CA LYS A 10 -5.07 -31.33 -12.66
C LYS A 10 -4.62 -32.58 -11.91
N THR A 11 -3.79 -32.41 -10.87
CA THR A 11 -3.25 -33.53 -10.09
C THR A 11 -4.13 -33.97 -8.92
N CYS A 12 -5.23 -33.27 -8.61
CA CYS A 12 -6.06 -33.55 -7.44
C CYS A 12 -6.85 -34.86 -7.63
N PRO A 13 -6.48 -35.98 -6.96
CA PRO A 13 -7.01 -37.30 -7.31
C PRO A 13 -8.50 -37.48 -6.96
N THR A 14 -9.01 -36.68 -6.04
CA THR A 14 -10.41 -36.69 -5.60
C THR A 14 -11.28 -35.60 -6.24
N GLY A 15 -10.70 -34.73 -7.08
CA GLY A 15 -11.40 -33.57 -7.64
C GLY A 15 -11.82 -32.52 -6.61
N ALA A 16 -11.19 -32.50 -5.43
CA ALA A 16 -11.48 -31.54 -4.36
C ALA A 16 -11.09 -30.10 -4.73
N ILE A 17 -10.10 -29.92 -5.62
CA ILE A 17 -9.73 -28.63 -6.20
C ILE A 17 -10.32 -28.57 -7.62
N ARG A 18 -11.00 -27.48 -7.95
CA ARG A 18 -11.67 -27.25 -9.25
C ARG A 18 -11.28 -25.88 -9.81
N PHE A 19 -11.43 -25.71 -11.12
CA PHE A 19 -11.05 -24.50 -11.84
C PHE A 19 -12.07 -24.16 -12.93
N GLY A 20 -12.24 -22.87 -13.22
CA GLY A 20 -13.20 -22.33 -14.17
C GLY A 20 -13.33 -20.81 -14.00
N SER A 21 -14.39 -20.20 -14.53
CA SER A 21 -14.73 -18.81 -14.21
C SER A 21 -15.11 -18.68 -12.73
N LYS A 22 -15.06 -17.47 -12.15
CA LYS A 22 -15.43 -17.27 -10.74
C LYS A 22 -16.92 -17.56 -10.54
N GLU A 23 -17.73 -17.24 -11.55
CA GLU A 23 -19.18 -17.39 -11.62
C GLU A 23 -19.56 -18.88 -11.64
N ASP A 24 -18.97 -19.68 -12.53
CA ASP A 24 -19.20 -21.14 -12.60
C ASP A 24 -18.78 -21.84 -11.30
N MET A 25 -17.67 -21.41 -10.70
CA MET A 25 -17.18 -21.97 -9.45
C MET A 25 -18.08 -21.61 -8.25
N LYS A 26 -18.79 -20.48 -8.27
CA LYS A 26 -19.84 -20.18 -7.28
C LYS A 26 -21.05 -21.08 -7.43
N VAL A 27 -21.57 -21.25 -8.65
CA VAL A 27 -22.71 -22.16 -8.92
C VAL A 27 -22.36 -23.61 -8.53
N PHE A 28 -21.14 -24.05 -8.81
CA PHE A 28 -20.65 -25.36 -8.37
C PHE A 28 -20.53 -25.44 -6.83
N ALA A 29 -20.03 -24.38 -6.18
CA ALA A 29 -19.94 -24.32 -4.72
C ALA A 29 -21.31 -24.40 -4.05
N ASP A 30 -22.32 -23.69 -4.55
CA ASP A 30 -23.70 -23.75 -4.02
C ASP A 30 -24.27 -25.17 -4.09
N THR A 31 -24.02 -25.88 -5.21
CA THR A 31 -24.38 -27.30 -5.37
C THR A 31 -23.68 -28.18 -4.32
N ARG A 32 -22.39 -27.95 -4.07
CA ARG A 32 -21.61 -28.68 -3.05
C ARG A 32 -22.10 -28.37 -1.62
N ILE A 33 -22.48 -27.12 -1.34
CA ILE A 33 -23.00 -26.67 -0.05
C ILE A 33 -24.37 -27.32 0.22
N ALA A 34 -25.22 -27.45 -0.80
CA ALA A 34 -26.50 -28.16 -0.67
C ALA A 34 -26.31 -29.65 -0.28
N ASP A 35 -25.36 -30.37 -0.90
CA ASP A 35 -25.02 -31.75 -0.50
C ASP A 35 -24.44 -31.82 0.92
N LEU A 36 -23.60 -30.87 1.32
CA LEU A 36 -23.07 -30.85 2.69
C LEU A 36 -24.19 -30.63 3.72
N LYS A 37 -25.14 -29.73 3.44
CA LYS A 37 -26.30 -29.47 4.31
C LYS A 37 -27.24 -30.66 4.39
N SER A 38 -27.54 -31.35 3.27
CA SER A 38 -28.37 -32.56 3.30
C SER A 38 -27.74 -33.72 4.11
N ARG A 39 -26.42 -33.66 4.32
CA ARG A 39 -25.63 -34.62 5.12
C ARG A 39 -25.38 -34.16 6.56
N GLY A 40 -26.06 -33.12 7.03
CA GLY A 40 -26.02 -32.66 8.42
C GLY A 40 -25.01 -31.53 8.73
N TYR A 41 -24.29 -31.01 7.74
CA TYR A 41 -23.43 -29.84 7.93
C TYR A 41 -24.23 -28.55 7.74
N GLU A 42 -25.05 -28.19 8.73
CA GLU A 42 -25.94 -27.01 8.68
C GLU A 42 -25.20 -25.70 8.34
N ASN A 43 -24.00 -25.53 8.90
CA ASN A 43 -23.14 -24.37 8.71
C ASN A 43 -22.18 -24.49 7.50
N ALA A 44 -22.43 -25.40 6.56
CA ALA A 44 -21.64 -25.47 5.34
C ALA A 44 -21.85 -24.20 4.48
N GLY A 45 -20.78 -23.71 3.87
CA GLY A 45 -20.80 -22.44 3.14
C GLY A 45 -19.56 -22.18 2.30
N LEU A 46 -19.65 -21.15 1.45
CA LEU A 46 -18.55 -20.68 0.60
C LEU A 46 -17.74 -19.61 1.34
N TYR A 47 -16.43 -19.81 1.40
CA TYR A 47 -15.47 -18.83 1.86
C TYR A 47 -14.93 -18.03 0.65
N ASP A 48 -15.54 -16.86 0.43
CA ASP A 48 -15.17 -15.82 -0.56
C ASP A 48 -15.24 -14.44 0.15
N PRO A 49 -14.24 -14.08 0.98
CA PRO A 49 -14.38 -13.03 1.99
C PRO A 49 -14.52 -11.61 1.40
N ALA A 50 -15.61 -10.94 1.76
CA ALA A 50 -15.95 -9.61 1.24
C ALA A 50 -14.98 -8.50 1.68
N GLY A 51 -14.34 -8.63 2.85
CA GLY A 51 -13.37 -7.65 3.38
C GLY A 51 -12.12 -7.43 2.49
N VAL A 52 -11.85 -8.32 1.53
CA VAL A 52 -10.82 -8.17 0.49
C VAL A 52 -11.38 -8.06 -0.94
N GLY A 53 -12.69 -7.86 -1.09
CA GLY A 53 -13.38 -7.86 -2.40
C GLY A 53 -13.65 -9.26 -2.96
N GLY A 54 -13.54 -10.30 -2.13
CA GLY A 54 -13.56 -11.69 -2.55
C GLY A 54 -12.22 -12.18 -3.10
N THR A 55 -12.10 -13.49 -3.31
CA THR A 55 -10.87 -14.16 -3.73
C THR A 55 -11.03 -14.91 -5.05
N HIS A 56 -9.93 -15.21 -5.75
CA HIS A 56 -9.91 -16.10 -6.91
C HIS A 56 -9.56 -17.55 -6.57
N VAL A 57 -9.33 -17.83 -5.28
CA VAL A 57 -9.29 -19.17 -4.70
C VAL A 57 -10.28 -19.15 -3.54
N MET A 58 -11.35 -19.92 -3.65
CA MET A 58 -12.45 -19.97 -2.69
C MET A 58 -12.55 -21.39 -2.12
N TYR A 59 -13.04 -21.54 -0.89
CA TYR A 59 -13.20 -22.85 -0.24
C TYR A 59 -14.66 -23.14 0.06
N VAL A 60 -15.12 -24.36 -0.17
CA VAL A 60 -16.37 -24.85 0.42
C VAL A 60 -16.02 -25.49 1.76
N LEU A 61 -16.48 -24.87 2.84
CA LEU A 61 -16.22 -25.31 4.21
C LEU A 61 -17.42 -26.06 4.77
N HIS A 62 -17.15 -27.02 5.67
CA HIS A 62 -18.19 -27.74 6.42
C HIS A 62 -18.70 -26.90 7.60
N HIS A 63 -17.83 -26.04 8.15
CA HIS A 63 -18.10 -25.10 9.23
C HIS A 63 -17.67 -23.69 8.79
N ALA A 64 -18.44 -23.07 7.88
CA ALA A 64 -18.16 -21.70 7.42
C ALA A 64 -18.40 -20.65 8.53
N ASP A 65 -19.08 -21.02 9.61
CA ASP A 65 -19.24 -20.23 10.84
C ASP A 65 -17.96 -20.13 11.68
N LYS A 66 -17.04 -21.10 11.53
CA LYS A 66 -15.79 -21.24 12.30
C LYS A 66 -14.63 -21.61 11.36
N PRO A 67 -14.28 -20.75 10.40
CA PRO A 67 -13.18 -21.01 9.46
C PRO A 67 -11.84 -21.25 10.17
N GLU A 68 -11.65 -20.75 11.39
CA GLU A 68 -10.45 -20.90 12.20
C GLU A 68 -10.09 -22.39 12.46
N LEU A 69 -11.08 -23.29 12.43
CA LEU A 69 -10.89 -24.74 12.52
C LEU A 69 -10.03 -25.30 11.36
N TYR A 70 -10.02 -24.61 10.21
CA TYR A 70 -9.23 -24.97 9.03
C TYR A 70 -7.86 -24.28 9.08
N SER A 71 -7.02 -24.72 10.01
CA SER A 71 -5.63 -24.24 10.18
C SER A 71 -5.51 -22.73 10.41
N ASN A 72 -6.36 -22.15 11.26
CA ASN A 72 -6.42 -20.71 11.59
C ASN A 72 -6.76 -19.80 10.39
N LEU A 73 -7.52 -20.31 9.42
CA LEU A 73 -8.11 -19.48 8.36
C LEU A 73 -8.95 -18.37 8.99
N GLN A 74 -8.64 -17.13 8.63
CA GLN A 74 -9.25 -15.93 9.22
C GLN A 74 -10.75 -15.87 8.91
N LYS A 75 -11.56 -15.34 9.84
CA LYS A 75 -13.01 -15.30 9.67
C LYS A 75 -13.52 -14.16 8.79
N ASP A 76 -12.99 -12.96 8.99
CA ASP A 76 -13.31 -11.79 8.19
C ASP A 76 -12.02 -11.01 7.89
N PRO A 77 -11.17 -11.51 6.97
CA PRO A 77 -9.95 -10.82 6.59
C PRO A 77 -10.29 -9.54 5.81
N ALA A 78 -9.70 -8.43 6.24
CA ALA A 78 -9.79 -7.14 5.58
C ALA A 78 -8.43 -6.44 5.53
N ILE A 79 -8.28 -5.45 4.65
CA ILE A 79 -7.10 -4.59 4.63
C ILE A 79 -7.08 -3.75 5.92
N SER A 80 -5.94 -3.74 6.62
CA SER A 80 -5.87 -3.05 7.92
C SER A 80 -6.08 -1.53 7.79
N PRO A 81 -6.80 -0.88 8.73
CA PRO A 81 -7.07 0.56 8.66
C PRO A 81 -5.81 1.42 8.58
N ALA A 82 -4.72 1.00 9.24
CA ALA A 82 -3.42 1.67 9.18
C ALA A 82 -2.80 1.63 7.77
N VAL A 83 -2.90 0.51 7.05
CA VAL A 83 -2.47 0.41 5.65
C VAL A 83 -3.39 1.23 4.75
N GLY A 84 -4.70 1.24 5.02
CA GLY A 84 -5.68 2.10 4.34
C GLY A 84 -5.34 3.59 4.48
N LEU A 85 -5.01 4.07 5.67
CA LEU A 85 -4.58 5.45 5.92
C LEU A 85 -3.24 5.78 5.25
N TRP A 86 -2.24 4.90 5.41
CA TRP A 86 -0.88 5.08 4.86
C TRP A 86 -0.85 5.09 3.33
N LYS A 87 -1.56 4.16 2.68
CA LYS A 87 -1.59 4.04 1.22
C LYS A 87 -2.68 4.89 0.56
N GLY A 88 -3.74 5.22 1.30
CA GLY A 88 -4.82 6.11 0.91
C GLY A 88 -4.47 7.57 1.18
N LEU A 89 -5.04 8.17 2.22
CA LEU A 89 -5.02 9.62 2.47
C LEU A 89 -3.61 10.22 2.64
N LEU A 90 -2.68 9.54 3.32
CA LEU A 90 -1.40 10.17 3.68
C LEU A 90 -0.48 10.41 2.47
N LYS A 91 -0.51 9.53 1.46
CA LYS A 91 0.28 9.68 0.23
C LYS A 91 0.01 10.97 -0.55
N PRO A 92 -1.22 11.28 -1.01
CA PRO A 92 -1.50 12.51 -1.73
C PRO A 92 -1.27 13.75 -0.86
N LEU A 93 -1.56 13.70 0.44
CA LEU A 93 -1.21 14.80 1.36
C LEU A 93 0.30 15.04 1.41
N ALA A 94 1.12 13.99 1.50
CA ALA A 94 2.58 14.12 1.46
C ALA A 94 3.07 14.67 0.11
N THR A 95 2.51 14.20 -1.02
CA THR A 95 2.84 14.73 -2.36
C THR A 95 2.51 16.23 -2.48
N VAL A 96 1.32 16.63 -2.02
CA VAL A 96 0.89 18.05 -2.00
C VAL A 96 1.78 18.87 -1.06
N GLY A 97 2.11 18.34 0.12
CA GLY A 97 2.99 19.00 1.09
C GLY A 97 4.41 19.24 0.54
N ILE A 98 4.99 18.25 -0.15
CA ILE A 98 6.30 18.37 -0.81
C ILE A 98 6.26 19.41 -1.92
N ALA A 99 5.21 19.39 -2.77
CA ALA A 99 5.03 20.37 -3.84
C ALA A 99 4.86 21.80 -3.28
N ALA A 100 4.03 21.96 -2.24
CA ALA A 100 3.81 23.24 -1.57
C ALA A 100 5.10 23.76 -0.90
N ALA A 101 5.87 22.91 -0.23
CA ALA A 101 7.16 23.28 0.37
C ALA A 101 8.19 23.71 -0.69
N GLY A 102 8.25 23.00 -1.83
CA GLY A 102 9.12 23.37 -2.95
C GLY A 102 8.75 24.72 -3.57
N LEU A 103 7.46 24.96 -3.83
CA LEU A 103 6.96 26.25 -4.33
C LEU A 103 7.18 27.38 -3.31
N PHE A 104 6.89 27.15 -2.03
CA PHE A 104 7.13 28.12 -0.97
C PHE A 104 8.61 28.49 -0.88
N GLY A 105 9.52 27.50 -0.88
CA GLY A 105 10.96 27.74 -0.85
C GLY A 105 11.44 28.56 -2.06
N PHE A 106 10.93 28.25 -3.25
CA PHE A 106 11.24 28.99 -4.49
C PHE A 106 10.79 30.46 -4.42
N PHE A 107 9.53 30.72 -4.05
CA PHE A 107 9.01 32.09 -3.96
C PHE A 107 9.60 32.88 -2.78
N HIS A 108 9.85 32.22 -1.64
CA HIS A 108 10.54 32.84 -0.51
C HIS A 108 11.96 33.27 -0.90
N TYR A 109 12.72 32.42 -1.61
CA TYR A 109 14.07 32.76 -2.07
C TYR A 109 14.07 33.95 -3.05
N ILE A 110 13.11 34.01 -3.98
CA ILE A 110 12.99 35.14 -4.92
C ILE A 110 12.56 36.43 -4.21
N GLY A 111 11.62 36.35 -3.25
CA GLY A 111 11.05 37.53 -2.60
C GLY A 111 11.90 38.12 -1.48
N VAL A 112 12.59 37.28 -0.69
CA VAL A 112 13.42 37.70 0.46
C VAL A 112 14.91 37.78 0.10
N GLY A 113 15.36 36.96 -0.85
CA GLY A 113 16.77 36.86 -1.23
C GLY A 113 17.60 35.96 -0.29
N PRO A 114 18.87 35.72 -0.64
CA PRO A 114 19.80 34.95 0.19
C PRO A 114 20.26 35.78 1.39
N ASN A 115 20.27 35.17 2.58
CA ASN A 115 20.94 35.73 3.74
C ASN A 115 22.47 35.67 3.51
N LYS A 116 23.15 36.82 3.57
CA LYS A 116 24.61 36.90 3.52
C LYS A 116 25.14 37.06 4.93
N ALA A 117 26.24 36.39 5.25
CA ALA A 117 27.06 36.82 6.38
C ALA A 117 27.69 38.18 6.02
N GLU A 118 27.84 39.04 7.02
CA GLU A 118 28.76 40.17 6.93
C GLU A 118 30.16 39.59 7.15
N ASP A 119 30.99 39.56 6.11
CA ASP A 119 32.40 39.20 6.23
C ASP A 119 33.15 40.39 6.86
N ASP A 120 33.70 40.21 8.07
CA ASP A 120 34.39 41.24 8.88
C ASP A 120 35.75 41.72 8.29
N GLU A 121 35.92 41.85 6.96
CA GLU A 121 37.18 42.29 6.33
C GLU A 121 37.04 43.30 5.15
N GLU A 122 36.19 44.33 5.26
CA GLU A 122 36.34 45.59 4.48
C GLU A 122 36.20 46.87 5.34
N ASP A 123 36.95 47.00 6.44
CA ASP A 123 37.52 48.32 6.82
C ASP A 123 38.61 48.23 7.90
N LYS A 124 39.88 48.45 7.52
CA LYS A 124 40.97 48.78 8.45
C LYS A 124 41.62 50.11 8.03
N PRO A 125 41.14 51.26 8.52
CA PRO A 125 41.84 52.51 8.36
C PRO A 125 43.05 52.55 9.31
N ALA A 126 44.25 52.35 8.77
CA ALA A 126 45.50 52.55 9.48
C ALA A 126 46.37 53.58 8.74
N GLY A 127 46.35 54.83 9.21
CA GLY A 127 47.43 55.78 8.91
C GLY A 127 48.75 55.34 9.55
N LYS A 128 49.84 56.11 9.48
CA LYS A 128 49.87 57.58 9.39
C LYS A 128 51.32 58.06 9.19
N ASN A 129 51.53 59.01 8.26
CA ASN A 129 52.64 59.98 8.16
C ASN A 129 54.11 59.45 8.31
N ASP A 130 55.18 60.25 8.39
CA ASP A 130 55.51 61.60 7.88
C ASP A 130 56.61 61.38 6.77
N ASP A 131 57.25 62.31 6.06
CA ASP A 131 57.40 63.78 6.09
C ASP A 131 57.73 64.26 4.63
N GLY A 132 58.21 65.50 4.39
CA GLY A 132 58.63 65.98 3.06
C GLY A 132 59.92 66.82 3.01
N GLU A 133 60.95 66.31 2.31
CA GLU A 133 62.17 67.00 1.85
C GLU A 133 62.83 66.14 0.74
N ASN A 134 63.55 66.61 -0.29
CA ASN A 134 63.83 67.97 -0.78
C ASN A 134 64.10 67.91 -2.32
N LYS A 135 64.37 69.06 -2.96
CA LYS A 135 64.47 69.30 -4.42
C LYS A 135 65.52 68.50 -5.19
N ALA A 136 65.24 68.28 -6.48
CA ALA A 136 66.13 68.62 -7.60
C ALA A 136 65.29 69.03 -8.83
#